data_AF-A0A2D2DL38-F1
#
_entry.id   AF-A0A2D2DL38-F1
#
_cell.length_a   1.000
_cell.length_b   1.000
_cell.length_c   1.000
_cell.angle_alpha   90.00
_cell.angle_beta   90.00
_cell.angle_gamma   90.00
#
_symmetry.space_group_name_H-M   'P 1'
#
loop_
_entity.id
_entity.type
_entity.pdbx_description
1 polymer ?
#
loop_
_entity_poly.entity_id
_entity_poly.type
_entity_poly.pdbx_seq_one_letter_code
_entity_poly.pdbx_strand_id
1 'polypeptide(L)'
;MGTAGAVELTETVECELADGSAFILQAKHDWAQPGDFSSRRTNRDDQQDFKVYYRARGTGNLVYTGANLEYLNLQQRPNLELLCSRLGSPQGQPGTGLSLRMPGEKSFWVPARTGKSDLDKQEQLRIDALLTRRGLRMMGKTGALAIRQGKLVQELPLYATDVPACAETNAQQCPVSAVLRMTSSDRGDTWQPASIEAAPYFFETGMTLARQAGLAHPSARSLRNYRNRDESGATPLEQPCLKECTE
;
A
#
# COMPACT_ATOMS: atom_id res chain seq x y z
N MET A 1 18.73 -36.54 -20.29
CA MET A 1 17.81 -36.04 -19.24
C MET A 1 18.34 -34.69 -18.78
N GLY A 2 17.68 -33.59 -19.15
CA GLY A 2 17.98 -32.26 -18.63
C GLY A 2 16.76 -31.77 -17.86
N THR A 3 16.86 -31.67 -16.54
CA THR A 3 15.84 -31.02 -15.71
C THR A 3 15.88 -29.53 -16.04
N ALA A 4 14.83 -29.04 -16.68
CA ALA A 4 14.67 -27.62 -16.91
C ALA A 4 14.39 -26.93 -15.56
N GLY A 5 15.35 -26.11 -15.11
CA GLY A 5 15.24 -25.36 -13.85
C GLY A 5 14.15 -24.29 -13.92
N ALA A 6 13.47 -24.06 -12.81
CA ALA A 6 12.52 -22.96 -12.68
C ALA A 6 13.24 -21.61 -12.88
N VAL A 7 12.62 -20.69 -13.62
CA VAL A 7 13.12 -19.32 -13.83
C VAL A 7 12.40 -18.41 -12.84
N GLU A 8 13.15 -17.79 -11.93
CA GLU A 8 12.64 -16.77 -11.01
C GLU A 8 12.27 -15.50 -11.78
N LEU A 9 11.03 -15.03 -11.65
CA LEU A 9 10.55 -13.79 -12.25
C LEU A 9 10.33 -12.75 -11.15
N THR A 10 10.82 -11.52 -11.37
CA THR A 10 10.59 -10.40 -10.46
C THR A 10 9.47 -9.52 -10.99
N GLU A 11 8.39 -9.43 -10.23
CA GLU A 11 7.29 -8.50 -10.46
C GLU A 11 7.65 -7.12 -9.88
N THR A 12 7.46 -6.05 -10.66
CA THR A 12 7.84 -4.69 -10.25
C THR A 12 6.70 -3.69 -10.45
N VAL A 13 6.35 -2.99 -9.37
CA VAL A 13 5.44 -1.84 -9.40
C VAL A 13 6.21 -0.58 -9.03
N GLU A 14 5.96 0.50 -9.76
CA GLU A 14 6.55 1.82 -9.52
C GLU A 14 5.43 2.77 -9.10
N CYS A 15 5.53 3.26 -7.87
CA CYS A 15 4.61 4.22 -7.25
C CYS A 15 5.33 5.58 -7.14
N GLU A 16 4.91 6.54 -7.94
CA GLU A 16 5.53 7.87 -8.04
C GLU A 16 4.98 8.83 -6.99
N LEU A 17 5.86 9.71 -6.50
CA LEU A 17 5.52 10.85 -5.66
C LEU A 17 5.53 12.14 -6.49
N ALA A 18 4.79 13.15 -6.04
CA ALA A 18 4.67 14.43 -6.74
C ALA A 18 6.01 15.19 -6.91
N ASP A 19 7.00 14.90 -6.08
CA ASP A 19 8.34 15.50 -6.16
C ASP A 19 9.24 14.86 -7.25
N GLY A 20 8.75 13.81 -7.92
CA GLY A 20 9.48 13.04 -8.94
C GLY A 20 10.36 11.91 -8.37
N SER A 21 10.33 11.68 -7.05
CA SER A 21 10.83 10.45 -6.45
C SER A 21 9.81 9.32 -6.58
N ALA A 22 10.20 8.07 -6.30
CA ALA A 22 9.31 6.93 -6.43
C ALA A 22 9.62 5.83 -5.43
N PHE A 23 8.60 5.07 -5.03
CA PHE A 23 8.77 3.78 -4.41
C PHE A 23 8.69 2.68 -5.47
N ILE A 24 9.66 1.76 -5.44
CA ILE A 24 9.74 0.61 -6.33
C ILE A 24 9.46 -0.63 -5.50
N LEU A 25 8.36 -1.31 -5.80
CA LEU A 25 7.90 -2.49 -5.10
C LEU A 25 8.35 -3.70 -5.92
N GLN A 26 9.05 -4.63 -5.30
CA GLN A 26 9.55 -5.84 -5.97
C GLN A 26 9.08 -7.08 -5.24
N ALA A 27 8.37 -7.95 -5.94
CA ALA A 27 7.98 -9.27 -5.44
C ALA A 27 8.63 -10.35 -6.31
N LYS A 28 9.26 -11.32 -5.67
CA LYS A 28 9.77 -12.52 -6.34
C LYS A 28 8.67 -13.57 -6.34
N HIS A 29 8.51 -14.23 -7.47
CA HIS A 29 7.70 -15.44 -7.57
C HIS A 29 8.47 -16.47 -8.39
N ASP A 30 8.30 -17.73 -8.01
CA ASP A 30 8.76 -18.84 -8.83
C ASP A 30 7.73 -19.08 -9.96
N TRP A 31 7.80 -20.21 -10.68
CA TRP A 31 6.91 -20.70 -11.75
C TRP A 31 7.21 -20.20 -13.19
N ALA A 32 7.49 -21.06 -14.17
CA ALA A 32 7.07 -22.44 -14.42
C ALA A 32 8.20 -23.28 -15.02
N GLN A 33 8.10 -24.62 -14.99
CA GLN A 33 8.94 -25.46 -15.85
C GLN A 33 8.61 -25.15 -17.32
N PRO A 34 9.60 -25.04 -18.22
CA PRO A 34 9.37 -24.85 -19.65
C PRO A 34 8.47 -25.96 -20.20
N GLY A 35 7.23 -25.61 -20.58
CA GLY A 35 6.26 -26.55 -21.18
C GLY A 35 4.85 -26.46 -20.62
N ASP A 36 4.65 -25.89 -19.42
CA ASP A 36 3.32 -25.74 -18.84
C ASP A 36 2.68 -24.40 -19.24
N PHE A 37 2.16 -24.35 -20.46
CA PHE A 37 1.36 -23.22 -20.98
C PHE A 37 -0.13 -23.32 -20.58
N SER A 38 -0.46 -24.12 -19.57
CA SER A 38 -1.83 -24.23 -19.10
C SER A 38 -2.23 -22.95 -18.36
N SER A 39 -3.48 -22.52 -18.60
CA SER A 39 -4.13 -21.28 -18.20
C SER A 39 -4.26 -21.04 -16.69
N ARG A 40 -3.51 -21.76 -15.84
CA ARG A 40 -3.48 -21.59 -14.37
C ARG A 40 -2.39 -20.61 -13.94
N ARG A 41 -2.53 -19.34 -14.34
CA ARG A 41 -1.86 -18.20 -13.68
C ARG A 41 -2.60 -17.71 -12.43
N THR A 42 -3.65 -18.41 -12.02
CA THR A 42 -4.65 -17.95 -11.04
C THR A 42 -4.43 -18.45 -9.62
N ASN A 43 -3.62 -19.48 -9.39
CA ASN A 43 -3.18 -19.89 -8.05
C ASN A 43 -1.66 -19.70 -7.93
N ARG A 44 -1.26 -18.59 -7.31
CA ARG A 44 0.14 -18.25 -7.00
C ARG A 44 0.34 -18.44 -5.50
N ASP A 45 0.37 -19.68 -5.04
CA ASP A 45 0.33 -20.06 -3.62
C ASP A 45 1.63 -19.71 -2.84
N ASP A 46 2.65 -19.20 -3.53
CA ASP A 46 4.00 -18.89 -3.05
C ASP A 46 4.43 -17.46 -3.39
N GLN A 47 3.51 -16.60 -3.80
CA GLN A 47 3.84 -15.21 -4.11
C GLN A 47 4.27 -14.45 -2.85
N GLN A 48 5.52 -13.95 -2.87
CA GLN A 48 6.07 -13.18 -1.76
C GLN A 48 5.47 -11.77 -1.70
N ASP A 49 5.45 -11.20 -0.49
CA ASP A 49 5.17 -9.78 -0.27
C ASP A 49 6.12 -8.89 -1.11
N PHE A 50 5.62 -7.73 -1.50
CA PHE A 50 6.42 -6.71 -2.16
C PHE A 50 7.42 -6.10 -1.18
N LYS A 51 8.72 -6.31 -1.44
CA LYS A 51 9.77 -5.50 -0.82
C LYS A 51 9.68 -4.08 -1.34
N VAL A 52 9.66 -3.11 -0.45
CA VAL A 52 9.55 -1.70 -0.81
C VAL A 52 10.94 -1.07 -0.87
N TYR A 53 11.28 -0.53 -2.03
CA TYR A 53 12.46 0.30 -2.24
C TYR A 53 12.05 1.73 -2.53
N TYR A 54 12.96 2.67 -2.29
CA TYR A 54 12.78 4.07 -2.62
C TYR A 54 13.89 4.53 -3.58
N ARG A 55 13.48 5.31 -4.57
CA ARG A 55 14.34 5.96 -5.56
C ARG A 55 14.17 7.46 -5.43
N ALA A 56 15.25 8.15 -5.03
CA ALA A 56 15.24 9.62 -4.96
C ALA A 56 15.18 10.23 -6.36
N ARG A 57 14.59 11.42 -6.47
CA ARG A 57 14.49 12.16 -7.74
C ARG A 57 15.86 12.30 -8.40
N GLY A 58 15.92 12.01 -9.70
CA GLY A 58 17.15 12.16 -10.49
C GLY A 58 18.24 11.13 -10.18
N THR A 59 17.94 10.10 -9.39
CA THR A 59 18.87 9.02 -9.08
C THR A 59 18.37 7.68 -9.62
N GLY A 60 19.29 6.80 -10.03
CA GLY A 60 18.99 5.41 -10.38
C GLY A 60 19.07 4.45 -9.18
N ASN A 61 19.54 4.92 -8.03
CA ASN A 61 19.82 4.07 -6.87
C ASN A 61 18.53 3.74 -6.11
N LEU A 62 18.35 2.46 -5.82
CA LEU A 62 17.26 1.96 -4.99
C LEU A 62 17.76 1.74 -3.56
N VAL A 63 17.02 2.26 -2.59
CA VAL A 63 17.28 2.06 -1.15
C VAL A 63 16.14 1.26 -0.55
N TYR A 64 16.45 0.12 0.07
CA TYR A 64 15.42 -0.66 0.76
C TYR A 64 14.89 0.11 1.96
N THR A 65 13.56 0.17 2.12
CA THR A 65 12.92 0.94 3.19
C THR A 65 12.80 0.17 4.51
N GLY A 66 13.02 -1.16 4.48
CA GLY A 66 12.73 -2.03 5.63
C GLY A 66 11.27 -2.50 5.69
N ALA A 67 10.43 -2.12 4.72
CA ALA A 67 9.03 -2.48 4.67
C ALA A 67 8.73 -3.53 3.59
N ASN A 68 7.72 -4.35 3.88
CA ASN A 68 7.09 -5.25 2.93
C ASN A 68 5.59 -4.91 2.86
N LEU A 69 5.01 -4.95 1.67
CA LEU A 69 3.58 -4.79 1.46
C LEU A 69 3.00 -6.11 0.96
N GLU A 70 1.91 -6.53 1.60
CA GLU A 70 1.15 -7.70 1.17
C GLU A 70 0.78 -7.60 -0.30
N TYR A 71 0.96 -8.71 -1.01
CA TYR A 71 0.61 -8.80 -2.42
C TYR A 71 -0.89 -8.59 -2.61
N LEU A 72 -1.26 -7.81 -3.64
CA LEU A 72 -2.63 -7.66 -4.12
C LEU A 72 -2.71 -8.12 -5.57
N ASN A 73 -3.87 -8.58 -6.02
CA ASN A 73 -4.07 -8.90 -7.44
C ASN A 73 -4.02 -7.62 -8.27
N LEU A 74 -2.86 -7.34 -8.88
CA LEU A 74 -2.58 -6.09 -9.58
C LEU A 74 -3.26 -5.94 -10.94
N GLN A 75 -3.91 -7.00 -11.44
CA GLN A 75 -4.67 -6.92 -12.68
C GLN A 75 -5.86 -5.96 -12.54
N GLN A 76 -6.37 -5.80 -11.32
CA GLN A 76 -7.42 -4.84 -11.03
C GLN A 76 -6.79 -3.48 -10.75
N ARG A 77 -7.05 -2.48 -11.60
CA ARG A 77 -6.55 -1.11 -11.42
C ARG A 77 -6.75 -0.55 -10.00
N PRO A 78 -7.91 -0.73 -9.33
CA PRO A 78 -8.10 -0.25 -7.96
C PRO A 78 -7.08 -0.83 -6.97
N ASN A 79 -6.64 -2.07 -7.14
CA ASN A 79 -5.64 -2.70 -6.27
C ASN A 79 -4.25 -2.10 -6.47
N LEU A 80 -3.92 -1.68 -7.69
CA LEU A 80 -2.65 -1.01 -7.98
C LEU A 80 -2.61 0.39 -7.34
N GLU A 81 -3.68 1.17 -7.52
CA GLU A 81 -3.83 2.48 -6.86
C GLU A 81 -3.78 2.33 -5.35
N LEU A 82 -4.42 1.29 -4.84
CA LEU A 82 -4.46 0.99 -3.42
C LEU A 82 -3.09 0.61 -2.84
N LEU A 83 -2.36 -0.26 -3.53
CA LEU A 83 -1.01 -0.65 -3.14
C LEU A 83 -0.10 0.58 -3.03
N CYS A 84 -0.15 1.49 -4.00
CA CYS A 84 0.65 2.71 -3.99
C CYS A 84 0.21 3.71 -2.91
N SER A 85 -1.09 3.82 -2.62
CA SER A 85 -1.61 4.72 -1.58
C SER A 85 -1.18 4.36 -0.15
N ARG A 86 -0.56 3.20 0.07
CA ARG A 86 0.05 2.81 1.36
C ARG A 86 1.41 3.48 1.60
N LEU A 87 1.95 4.15 0.59
CA LEU A 87 3.26 4.79 0.59
C LEU A 87 3.08 6.29 0.38
N GLY A 88 4.00 7.11 0.88
CA GLY A 88 3.86 8.56 0.75
C GLY A 88 5.07 9.35 1.20
N SER A 89 4.92 10.66 1.23
CA SER A 89 5.90 11.62 1.78
C SER A 89 5.23 12.62 2.72
N PRO A 90 4.75 12.18 3.90
CA PRO A 90 4.15 13.09 4.88
C PRO A 90 5.17 14.13 5.32
N GLN A 91 4.83 15.42 5.18
CA GLN A 91 5.72 16.55 5.51
C GLN A 91 7.09 16.48 4.81
N GLY A 92 7.13 15.98 3.58
CA GLY A 92 8.37 15.87 2.80
C GLY A 92 9.33 14.79 3.28
N GLN A 93 8.88 13.89 4.15
CA GLN A 93 9.64 12.72 4.62
C GLN A 93 9.07 11.47 3.96
N PRO A 94 9.70 10.93 2.90
CA PRO A 94 9.25 9.70 2.26
C PRO A 94 9.16 8.57 3.27
N GLY A 95 8.05 7.85 3.34
CA GLY A 95 7.81 6.81 4.33
C GLY A 95 6.78 5.77 3.91
N THR A 96 6.76 4.67 4.66
CA THR A 96 5.90 3.49 4.42
C THR A 96 4.87 3.28 5.54
N GLY A 97 4.62 4.31 6.36
CA GLY A 97 3.83 4.20 7.60
C GLY A 97 4.53 3.49 8.77
N LEU A 98 5.60 2.75 8.49
CA LEU A 98 6.43 2.03 9.47
C LEU A 98 7.91 2.42 9.43
N SER A 99 8.34 3.14 8.39
CA SER A 99 9.69 3.64 8.22
C SER A 99 9.61 5.00 7.53
N LEU A 100 10.63 5.84 7.71
CA LEU A 100 10.73 7.11 7.01
C LEU A 100 12.18 7.46 6.68
N ARG A 101 12.37 8.25 5.64
CA ARG A 101 13.67 8.79 5.27
C ARG A 101 13.79 10.22 5.78
N MET A 102 14.70 10.41 6.73
CA MET A 102 15.01 11.73 7.25
C MET A 102 15.73 12.59 6.20
N PRO A 103 15.55 13.92 6.22
CA PRO A 103 16.28 14.81 5.33
C PRO A 103 17.81 14.63 5.46
N GLY A 104 18.50 14.48 4.33
CA GLY A 104 19.95 14.29 4.28
C GLY A 104 20.44 12.86 4.56
N GLU A 105 19.57 11.97 5.04
CA GLU A 105 19.94 10.59 5.32
C GLU A 105 19.98 9.72 4.05
N LYS A 106 20.90 8.76 4.03
CA LYS A 106 21.02 7.77 2.94
C LYS A 106 20.09 6.58 3.13
N SER A 107 19.78 6.24 4.37
CA SER A 107 18.98 5.07 4.75
C SER A 107 17.61 5.48 5.25
N PHE A 108 16.66 4.55 5.21
CA PHE A 108 15.41 4.70 5.93
C PHE A 108 15.66 4.47 7.41
N TRP A 109 15.15 5.38 8.21
CA TRP A 109 15.04 5.20 9.63
C TRP A 109 13.81 4.33 9.89
N VAL A 110 14.05 3.19 10.55
CA VAL A 110 13.01 2.32 11.06
C VAL A 110 12.94 2.60 12.57
N PRO A 111 11.78 3.01 13.11
CA PRO A 111 11.62 3.20 14.54
C PRO A 111 12.05 1.93 15.26
N ALA A 112 12.70 2.10 16.41
CA ALA A 112 12.86 0.99 17.32
C ALA A 112 11.46 0.39 17.52
N ARG A 113 11.29 -0.87 17.14
CA ARG A 113 10.05 -1.57 17.48
C ARG A 113 10.05 -1.59 18.99
N THR A 114 8.95 -1.19 19.61
CA THR A 114 8.71 -1.45 21.03
C THR A 114 9.23 -2.86 21.31
N GLY A 115 9.92 -3.08 22.43
CA GLY A 115 10.41 -4.43 22.80
C GLY A 115 9.33 -5.52 22.90
N LYS A 116 8.08 -5.16 22.60
CA LYS A 116 6.90 -6.00 22.36
C LYS A 116 6.39 -5.67 20.96
N SER A 117 6.69 -6.48 19.96
CA SER A 117 6.00 -6.41 18.67
C SER A 117 4.53 -6.78 18.87
N ASP A 118 3.63 -5.99 18.28
CA ASP A 118 2.20 -5.88 18.59
C ASP A 118 1.94 -5.12 19.89
N LEU A 119 0.98 -4.19 19.85
CA LEU A 119 0.46 -3.52 21.06
C LEU A 119 0.27 -4.61 22.11
N ASP A 120 0.72 -4.36 23.34
CA ASP A 120 0.49 -5.37 24.36
C ASP A 120 -1.02 -5.67 24.44
N LYS A 121 -1.37 -6.92 24.77
CA LYS A 121 -2.77 -7.37 24.68
C LYS A 121 -3.74 -6.44 25.41
N GLN A 122 -3.28 -5.79 26.48
CA GLN A 122 -4.09 -4.84 27.24
C GLN A 122 -4.35 -3.56 26.45
N GLU A 123 -3.32 -3.00 25.82
CA GLU A 123 -3.45 -1.84 24.95
C GLU A 123 -4.30 -2.14 23.70
N GLN A 124 -4.12 -3.32 23.09
CA GLN A 124 -4.98 -3.75 21.98
C GLN A 124 -6.45 -3.82 22.40
N LEU A 125 -6.76 -4.48 23.52
CA LEU A 125 -8.13 -4.56 24.04
C LEU A 125 -8.72 -3.18 24.36
N ARG A 126 -7.90 -2.27 24.89
CA ARG A 126 -8.32 -0.88 25.15
C ARG A 126 -8.68 -0.16 23.85
N ILE A 127 -7.83 -0.29 22.82
CA ILE A 127 -8.07 0.32 21.50
C ILE A 127 -9.32 -0.27 20.85
N ASP A 128 -9.49 -1.59 20.86
CA ASP A 128 -10.65 -2.26 20.30
C ASP A 128 -11.96 -1.80 20.97
N ALA A 129 -11.94 -1.65 22.30
CA ALA A 129 -13.06 -1.12 23.06
C ALA A 129 -13.37 0.35 22.70
N LEU A 130 -12.34 1.18 22.51
CA LEU A 130 -12.50 2.58 22.08
C LEU A 130 -13.07 2.68 20.67
N LEU A 131 -12.56 1.90 19.73
CA LEU A 131 -13.03 1.83 18.35
C LEU A 131 -14.50 1.40 18.30
N THR A 132 -14.84 0.32 19.01
CA THR A 132 -16.22 -0.18 19.12
C THR A 132 -17.15 0.87 19.69
N ARG A 133 -16.77 1.52 20.80
CA ARG A 133 -17.59 2.56 21.45
C ARG A 133 -17.83 3.76 20.54
N ARG A 134 -16.89 4.08 19.66
CA ARG A 134 -16.98 5.22 18.72
C ARG A 134 -17.57 4.85 17.37
N GLY A 135 -17.90 3.58 17.11
CA GLY A 135 -18.36 3.13 15.80
C GLY A 135 -17.28 3.32 14.72
N LEU A 136 -16.03 3.06 15.06
CA LEU A 136 -14.87 3.23 14.16
C LEU A 136 -14.15 1.90 13.92
N ARG A 137 -13.49 1.80 12.77
CA ARG A 137 -12.61 0.68 12.40
C ARG A 137 -11.31 1.19 11.78
N MET A 138 -10.23 0.44 11.98
CA MET A 138 -8.94 0.73 11.34
C MET A 138 -8.97 0.35 9.85
N MET A 139 -8.38 1.18 8.98
CA MET A 139 -8.22 0.88 7.55
C MET A 139 -7.04 -0.07 7.26
N GLY A 140 -7.02 -1.21 7.95
CA GLY A 140 -5.94 -2.19 7.87
C GLY A 140 -4.61 -1.66 8.42
N LYS A 141 -3.50 -2.03 7.77
CA LYS A 141 -2.13 -1.65 8.18
C LYS A 141 -1.62 -0.34 7.55
N THR A 142 -2.49 0.41 6.88
CA THR A 142 -2.10 1.69 6.27
C THR A 142 -1.83 2.71 7.36
N GLY A 143 -0.80 3.53 7.20
CA GLY A 143 -0.47 4.57 8.17
C GLY A 143 0.49 5.60 7.61
N ALA A 144 0.60 6.72 8.31
CA ALA A 144 1.62 7.73 8.07
C ALA A 144 2.54 7.81 9.28
N LEU A 145 3.85 7.95 9.03
CA LEU A 145 4.88 8.08 10.04
C LEU A 145 5.81 9.22 9.65
N ALA A 146 5.97 10.22 10.51
CA ALA A 146 6.86 11.34 10.27
C ALA A 146 7.33 11.98 11.59
N ILE A 147 8.42 12.75 11.52
CA ILE A 147 8.80 13.64 12.60
C ILE A 147 8.00 14.93 12.50
N ARG A 148 7.30 15.28 13.59
CA ARG A 148 6.56 16.53 13.74
C ARG A 148 6.93 17.18 15.07
N GLN A 149 7.41 18.43 15.03
CA GLN A 149 7.79 19.19 16.23
C GLN A 149 8.77 18.43 17.14
N GLY A 150 9.76 17.76 16.54
CA GLY A 150 10.79 16.99 17.27
C GLY A 150 10.30 15.66 17.85
N LYS A 151 9.02 15.30 17.67
CA LYS A 151 8.47 14.01 18.08
C LYS A 151 8.20 13.15 16.87
N LEU A 152 8.34 11.85 17.05
CA LEU A 152 7.85 10.87 16.10
C LEU A 152 6.33 10.76 16.26
N VAL A 153 5.60 10.84 15.16
CA VAL A 153 4.14 10.69 15.15
C VAL A 153 3.75 9.63 14.13
N GLN A 154 2.94 8.67 14.58
CA GLN A 154 2.27 7.70 13.73
C GLN A 154 0.77 7.97 13.76
N GLU A 155 0.14 8.00 12.59
CA GLU A 155 -1.32 8.03 12.44
C GLU A 155 -1.79 6.87 11.60
N LEU A 156 -2.77 6.12 12.12
CA LEU A 156 -3.47 5.06 11.42
C LEU A 156 -4.89 5.56 11.10
N PRO A 157 -5.31 5.60 9.83
CA PRO A 157 -6.61 6.10 9.44
C PRO A 157 -7.75 5.17 9.87
N LEU A 158 -8.83 5.78 10.35
CA LEU A 158 -10.04 5.13 10.83
C LEU A 158 -11.23 5.52 9.95
N TYR A 159 -12.21 4.62 9.81
CA TYR A 159 -13.48 4.88 9.14
C TYR A 159 -14.68 4.53 10.01
N ALA A 160 -15.81 5.18 9.77
CA ALA A 160 -17.07 4.92 10.45
C ALA A 160 -17.71 3.58 10.00
N THR A 161 -18.21 2.81 10.96
CA THR A 161 -18.75 1.45 10.74
C THR A 161 -20.10 1.40 10.03
N ASP A 162 -20.86 2.48 10.10
CA ASP A 162 -22.24 2.59 9.62
C ASP A 162 -22.34 3.11 8.17
N VAL A 163 -21.21 3.39 7.51
CA VAL A 163 -21.20 3.85 6.12
C VAL A 163 -21.48 2.66 5.18
N PRO A 164 -22.58 2.65 4.41
CA PRO A 164 -22.98 1.47 3.62
C PRO A 164 -21.97 1.04 2.54
N ALA A 165 -21.15 1.97 2.07
CA ALA A 165 -20.08 1.70 1.09
C ALA A 165 -18.82 1.07 1.73
N CYS A 166 -18.76 0.97 3.06
CA CYS A 166 -17.60 0.60 3.84
C CYS A 166 -17.66 -0.83 4.38
N ALA A 167 -17.83 -1.80 3.48
CA ALA A 167 -17.59 -3.20 3.83
C ALA A 167 -16.09 -3.42 4.16
N GLU A 168 -15.77 -4.33 5.08
CA GLU A 168 -14.39 -4.63 5.49
C GLU A 168 -13.47 -4.96 4.31
N THR A 169 -14.00 -5.64 3.29
CA THR A 169 -13.30 -5.98 2.06
C THR A 169 -12.82 -4.77 1.25
N ASN A 170 -13.46 -3.61 1.45
CA ASN A 170 -13.14 -2.35 0.77
C ASN A 170 -12.79 -1.22 1.77
N ALA A 171 -12.33 -1.56 2.99
CA ALA A 171 -12.04 -0.58 4.05
C ALA A 171 -11.12 0.57 3.60
N GLN A 172 -10.24 0.32 2.62
CA GLN A 172 -9.31 1.33 2.12
C GLN A 172 -9.92 2.29 1.08
N GLN A 173 -11.12 1.99 0.58
CA GLN A 173 -11.95 2.88 -0.23
C GLN A 173 -12.85 3.77 0.64
N CYS A 174 -12.85 3.55 1.96
CA CYS A 174 -13.63 4.36 2.88
C CYS A 174 -13.03 5.75 3.07
N PRO A 175 -13.89 6.76 3.26
CA PRO A 175 -13.45 8.06 3.74
C PRO A 175 -12.81 7.96 5.13
N VAL A 176 -11.69 8.66 5.33
CA VAL A 176 -11.08 8.79 6.66
C VAL A 176 -12.01 9.62 7.55
N SER A 177 -12.44 9.06 8.68
CA SER A 177 -13.30 9.75 9.65
C SER A 177 -12.51 10.28 10.84
N ALA A 178 -11.46 9.58 11.24
CA ALA A 178 -10.58 9.93 12.35
C ALA A 178 -9.23 9.22 12.15
N VAL A 179 -8.28 9.42 13.08
CA VAL A 179 -7.06 8.63 13.14
C VAL A 179 -6.82 8.08 14.54
N LEU A 180 -6.19 6.92 14.61
CA LEU A 180 -5.52 6.47 15.82
C LEU A 180 -4.10 7.05 15.79
N ARG A 181 -3.79 7.93 16.74
CA ARG A 181 -2.49 8.61 16.83
C ARG A 181 -1.66 8.02 17.96
N MET A 182 -0.39 7.81 17.68
CA MET A 182 0.64 7.47 18.67
C MET A 182 1.82 8.42 18.49
N THR A 183 2.47 8.79 19.60
CA THR A 183 3.65 9.66 19.56
C THR A 183 4.79 9.12 20.41
N SER A 184 6.01 9.36 19.98
CA SER A 184 7.23 9.00 20.70
C SER A 184 8.19 10.20 20.75
N SER A 185 8.81 10.41 21.91
CA SER A 185 9.82 11.45 22.14
C SER A 185 11.26 10.93 22.10
N ASP A 186 11.44 9.61 21.99
CA ASP A 186 12.71 8.89 22.12
C ASP A 186 12.94 7.95 20.94
N ARG A 187 12.56 8.40 19.74
CA ARG A 187 12.84 7.67 18.48
C ARG A 187 12.24 6.25 18.45
N GLY A 188 11.04 6.11 19.00
CA GLY A 188 10.25 4.88 18.94
C GLY A 188 10.52 3.90 20.07
N ASP A 189 11.46 4.19 20.97
CA ASP A 189 11.74 3.32 22.12
C ASP A 189 10.52 3.22 23.06
N THR A 190 9.87 4.36 23.34
CA THR A 190 8.60 4.43 24.06
C THR A 190 7.56 5.20 23.26
N TRP A 191 6.32 4.72 23.34
CA TRP A 191 5.18 5.34 22.70
C TRP A 191 4.15 5.71 23.74
N GLN A 192 3.55 6.89 23.57
CA GLN A 192 2.37 7.27 24.32
C GLN A 192 1.19 6.37 23.96
N PRO A 193 0.27 6.10 24.91
CA PRO A 193 -0.94 5.33 24.64
C PRO A 193 -1.69 5.91 23.44
N ALA A 194 -2.23 5.04 22.60
CA ALA A 194 -2.89 5.48 21.37
C ALA A 194 -4.18 6.25 21.67
N SER A 195 -4.41 7.37 20.99
CA SER A 195 -5.64 8.18 21.11
C SER A 195 -6.37 8.28 19.79
N ILE A 196 -7.71 8.34 19.84
CA ILE A 196 -8.52 8.61 18.65
C ILE A 196 -8.64 10.12 18.49
N GLU A 197 -8.21 10.63 17.34
CA GLU A 197 -8.15 12.05 17.02
C GLU A 197 -9.03 12.35 15.81
N ALA A 198 -9.92 13.33 15.95
CA ALA A 198 -10.78 13.81 14.87
C ALA A 198 -10.13 14.90 14.00
N ALA A 199 -8.95 15.41 14.41
CA ALA A 199 -8.15 16.37 13.66
C ALA A 199 -6.79 15.73 13.32
N PRO A 200 -6.71 14.92 12.23
CA PRO A 200 -5.48 14.26 11.83
C PRO A 200 -4.40 15.26 11.40
N TYR A 201 -3.14 14.83 11.44
CA TYR A 201 -2.00 15.61 10.97
C TYR A 201 -1.64 15.32 9.52
N PHE A 202 -1.83 14.08 9.08
CA PHE A 202 -1.35 13.59 7.78
C PHE A 202 -2.48 13.20 6.83
N PHE A 203 -3.71 13.16 7.32
CA PHE A 203 -4.88 12.75 6.56
C PHE A 203 -5.94 13.86 6.57
N GLU A 204 -6.64 13.98 5.45
CA GLU A 204 -7.82 14.80 5.31
C GLU A 204 -9.07 13.94 5.58
N THR A 205 -9.89 14.38 6.53
CA THR A 205 -11.14 13.70 6.88
C THR A 205 -12.17 13.85 5.76
N GLY A 206 -12.97 12.82 5.52
CA GLY A 206 -13.96 12.79 4.43
C GLY A 206 -13.37 12.37 3.08
N MET A 207 -12.05 12.22 2.96
CA MET A 207 -11.38 11.72 1.76
C MET A 207 -10.95 10.26 1.89
N THR A 208 -11.01 9.51 0.79
CA THR A 208 -10.52 8.13 0.72
C THR A 208 -9.00 8.11 0.66
N LEU A 209 -8.36 6.99 1.05
CA LEU A 209 -6.91 6.88 1.04
C LEU A 209 -6.31 7.21 -0.33
N ALA A 210 -6.84 6.65 -1.41
CA ALA A 210 -6.32 6.90 -2.77
C ALA A 210 -6.32 8.39 -3.20
N ARG A 211 -7.06 9.26 -2.50
CA ARG A 211 -7.19 10.69 -2.80
C ARG A 211 -6.41 11.61 -1.85
N GLN A 212 -5.78 11.07 -0.81
CA GLN A 212 -5.01 11.87 0.14
C GLN A 212 -3.80 12.51 -0.54
N ALA A 213 -3.47 13.74 -0.15
CA ALA A 213 -2.30 14.43 -0.65
C ALA A 213 -1.00 13.78 -0.13
N GLY A 214 0.06 13.86 -0.93
CA GLY A 214 1.39 13.38 -0.54
C GLY A 214 1.54 11.86 -0.52
N LEU A 215 0.52 11.10 -0.93
CA LEU A 215 0.66 9.67 -1.18
C LEU A 215 1.29 9.40 -2.54
N ALA A 216 1.83 8.19 -2.69
CA ALA A 216 2.34 7.72 -3.96
C ALA A 216 1.19 7.22 -4.85
N HIS A 217 1.37 7.35 -6.17
CA HIS A 217 0.41 6.91 -7.18
C HIS A 217 1.08 5.99 -8.20
N PRO A 218 0.35 5.05 -8.81
CA PRO A 218 0.94 4.19 -9.84
C PRO A 218 1.52 5.01 -11.00
N SER A 219 2.77 4.72 -11.37
CA SER A 219 3.38 5.32 -12.55
C SER A 219 2.61 5.00 -13.82
N ALA A 220 2.76 5.84 -14.85
CA ALA A 220 2.22 5.55 -16.18
C ALA A 220 2.73 4.20 -16.73
N ARG A 221 3.96 3.81 -16.38
CA ARG A 221 4.55 2.52 -16.77
C ARG A 221 3.83 1.36 -16.08
N SER A 222 3.65 1.42 -14.77
CA SER A 222 2.92 0.39 -14.02
C SER A 222 1.48 0.28 -14.50
N LEU A 223 0.79 1.41 -14.69
CA LEU A 223 -0.56 1.40 -15.25
C LEU A 223 -0.63 0.67 -16.60
N ARG A 224 0.31 0.93 -17.53
CA ARG A 224 0.35 0.20 -18.82
C ARG A 224 0.61 -1.29 -18.66
N ASN A 225 1.52 -1.69 -17.76
CA ASN A 225 1.86 -3.09 -17.56
C ASN A 225 0.68 -3.92 -17.04
N TYR A 226 -0.19 -3.31 -16.24
CA TYR A 226 -1.29 -4.01 -15.57
C TYR A 226 -2.67 -3.76 -16.21
N ARG A 227 -2.83 -2.73 -17.03
CA ARG A 227 -4.09 -2.40 -17.74
C ARG A 227 -4.49 -3.42 -18.81
N ASN A 228 -3.54 -4.18 -19.37
CA ASN A 228 -3.78 -5.01 -20.55
C ASN A 228 -4.70 -6.24 -20.33
N ARG A 229 -5.19 -6.50 -19.12
CA ARG A 229 -6.10 -7.63 -18.83
C ARG A 229 -7.55 -7.27 -18.55
N ASP A 230 -7.84 -6.03 -18.15
CA ASP A 230 -9.23 -5.60 -17.96
C ASP A 230 -10.00 -5.53 -19.30
N GLU A 231 -9.30 -5.30 -20.41
CA GLU A 231 -9.89 -5.22 -21.77
C GLU A 231 -9.92 -6.57 -22.52
N SER A 232 -9.19 -7.59 -22.06
CA SER A 232 -9.13 -8.91 -22.74
C SER A 232 -10.04 -9.99 -22.13
N GLY A 233 -10.84 -9.64 -21.11
CA GLY A 233 -11.87 -10.50 -20.53
C GLY A 233 -13.29 -10.28 -21.06
N ALA A 234 -13.55 -9.20 -21.80
CA ALA A 234 -14.76 -9.06 -22.59
C ALA A 234 -14.49 -9.75 -23.92
N THR A 235 -15.09 -10.93 -24.14
CA THR A 235 -15.37 -11.38 -25.50
C THR A 235 -15.95 -10.18 -26.26
N PRO A 236 -15.43 -9.84 -27.46
CA PRO A 236 -16.14 -8.92 -28.31
C PRO A 236 -17.53 -9.51 -28.48
N LEU A 237 -18.58 -8.82 -27.99
CA LEU A 237 -19.92 -9.04 -28.48
C LEU A 237 -19.79 -8.91 -29.99
N GLU A 238 -19.98 -10.03 -30.71
CA GLU A 238 -20.07 -10.05 -32.15
C GLU A 238 -20.99 -8.91 -32.56
N GLN A 239 -20.41 -7.86 -33.16
CA GLN A 239 -21.21 -6.85 -33.80
C GLN A 239 -21.97 -7.59 -34.91
N PRO A 240 -23.32 -7.56 -34.92
CA PRO A 240 -24.04 -8.11 -36.06
C PRO A 240 -23.62 -7.31 -37.27
N CYS A 241 -23.00 -7.98 -38.25
CA CYS A 241 -22.67 -7.41 -39.55
C CYS A 241 -23.91 -6.76 -40.15
N LEU A 242 -23.94 -5.43 -40.16
CA LEU A 242 -24.84 -4.63 -40.97
C LEU A 242 -24.06 -4.18 -42.20
N LYS A 243 -24.12 -4.99 -43.26
CA LYS A 243 -23.99 -4.54 -44.65
C LYS A 243 -24.42 -5.63 -45.62
N GLU A 244 -25.69 -5.49 -46.02
CA GLU A 244 -26.25 -5.63 -47.36
C GLU A 244 -25.63 -6.66 -48.31
N CYS A 245 -26.46 -7.64 -48.65
CA CYS A 245 -26.38 -8.45 -49.86
C CYS A 245 -26.46 -7.60 -51.12
N THR A 246 -25.61 -7.90 -52.10
CA THR A 246 -25.79 -7.83 -53.58
C THR A 246 -24.49 -8.37 -54.19
N GLU A 247 -24.46 -9.20 -55.22
CA GLU A 247 -25.38 -9.45 -56.35
C GLU A 247 -25.98 -10.87 -56.39
#